data_AF-A0AAU4LIL5-F1
#
_entry.id   AF-A0AAU4LIL5-F1
#
_cell.length_a   1.000
_cell.length_b   1.000
_cell.length_c   1.000
_cell.angle_alpha   90.00
_cell.angle_beta   90.00
_cell.angle_gamma   90.00
#
_symmetry.space_group_name_H-M   'P 1'
#
loop_
_entity.id
_entity.type
_entity.pdbx_description
1 polymer ?
#
loop_
_entity_poly.entity_id
_entity_poly.type
_entity_poly.pdbx_seq_one_letter_code
_entity_poly.pdbx_strand_id
1 'polypeptide(L)'
;MAEHRTMQRGALLDAARSLLSEGGTEALTFPALAERTGLARSSVYEYFRSRAAVVEELCAVDFPVWAAEVETAMQQADTADGKVEAYVRKQLDLVGDRRHRAVVAISASELDAGAREKIRAAHGGLIAMIVEALGELGQEQPRLAAMLLQGVVDAAVRRIEVGAAEDPEAIADAAVAMALRGVRG
;
A
#
# COMPACT_ATOMS: atom_id res chain seq x y z
N MET A 1 18.98 14.69 22.21
CA MET A 1 19.62 14.62 20.88
C MET A 1 19.01 13.52 20.00
N ALA A 2 18.85 12.28 20.49
CA ALA A 2 18.20 11.20 19.74
C ALA A 2 16.73 11.51 19.36
N GLU A 3 15.94 12.04 20.30
CA GLU A 3 14.53 12.43 20.05
C GLU A 3 14.41 13.52 18.98
N HIS A 4 15.30 14.52 19.00
CA HIS A 4 15.31 15.58 17.99
C HIS A 4 15.59 15.02 16.58
N ARG A 5 16.51 14.04 16.49
CA ARG A 5 16.83 13.36 15.24
C ARG A 5 15.65 12.53 14.72
N THR A 6 14.96 11.80 15.59
CA THR A 6 13.76 11.04 15.24
C THR A 6 12.63 11.95 14.75
N MET A 7 12.38 13.06 15.44
CA MET A 7 11.37 14.05 15.02
C MET A 7 11.67 14.65 13.65
N GLN A 8 12.93 15.05 13.40
CA GLN A 8 13.33 15.59 12.09
C GLN A 8 13.23 14.56 10.98
N ARG A 9 13.56 13.29 11.26
CA ARG A 9 13.40 12.20 10.31
C ARG A 9 11.93 11.97 9.95
N GLY A 10 11.04 11.98 10.94
CA GLY A 10 9.59 11.93 10.71
C GLY A 10 9.08 13.08 9.84
N ALA A 11 9.50 14.31 10.15
CA ALA A 11 9.14 15.49 9.36
C ALA A 11 9.62 15.40 7.89
N LEU A 12 10.80 14.82 7.65
CA LEU A 12 11.31 14.57 6.30
C LEU A 12 10.46 13.54 5.54
N LEU A 13 10.02 12.46 6.20
CA LEU A 13 9.12 11.48 5.57
C LEU A 13 7.74 12.08 5.29
N ASP A 14 7.19 12.88 6.19
CA ASP A 14 5.91 13.59 5.98
C ASP A 14 6.00 14.58 4.80
N ALA A 15 7.11 15.31 4.71
CA ALA A 15 7.39 16.18 3.58
C ALA A 15 7.52 15.38 2.28
N ALA A 16 8.20 14.22 2.31
CA ALA A 16 8.34 13.34 1.16
C ALA A 16 6.97 12.85 0.65
N ARG A 17 6.10 12.34 1.53
CA ARG A 17 4.73 11.91 1.15
C ARG A 17 3.95 13.05 0.51
N SER A 18 4.04 14.25 1.08
CA SER A 18 3.33 15.41 0.57
C SER A 18 3.81 15.81 -0.83
N LEU A 19 5.13 15.93 -1.02
CA LEU A 19 5.73 16.22 -2.33
C LEU A 19 5.32 15.19 -3.39
N LEU A 20 5.39 13.90 -3.04
CA LEU A 20 4.99 12.80 -3.92
C LEU A 20 3.50 12.89 -4.31
N SER A 21 2.63 13.15 -3.34
CA SER A 21 1.19 13.25 -3.58
C SER A 21 0.81 14.48 -4.41
N GLU A 22 1.54 15.58 -4.28
CA GLU A 22 1.24 16.85 -4.97
C GLU A 22 1.85 16.93 -6.36
N GLY A 23 3.09 16.47 -6.53
CA GLY A 23 3.87 16.67 -7.76
C GLY A 23 4.42 15.38 -8.39
N GLY A 24 3.98 14.22 -7.90
CA GLY A 24 4.41 12.93 -8.43
C GLY A 24 5.86 12.58 -8.06
N THR A 25 6.40 11.55 -8.72
CA THR A 25 7.71 10.97 -8.40
C THR A 25 8.85 11.99 -8.51
N GLU A 26 8.80 12.87 -9.52
CA GLU A 26 9.85 13.86 -9.78
C GLU A 26 9.89 15.01 -8.76
N ALA A 27 8.81 15.23 -8.00
CA ALA A 27 8.79 16.24 -6.95
C ALA A 27 9.65 15.85 -5.74
N LEU A 28 9.97 14.56 -5.57
CA LEU A 28 10.83 14.11 -4.47
C LEU A 28 12.30 14.39 -4.77
N THR A 29 12.75 15.57 -4.35
CA THR A 29 14.15 15.99 -4.43
C THR A 29 14.66 16.49 -3.08
N PHE A 30 15.96 16.37 -2.84
CA PHE A 30 16.58 16.83 -1.59
C PHE A 30 16.44 18.35 -1.40
N PRO A 31 16.58 19.20 -2.44
CA PRO A 31 16.24 20.61 -2.33
C PRO A 31 14.78 20.86 -1.91
N ALA A 32 13.81 20.14 -2.50
CA ALA A 32 12.40 20.29 -2.15
C ALA A 32 12.10 19.81 -0.71
N LEU A 33 12.75 18.74 -0.26
CA LEU A 33 12.67 18.27 1.13
C LEU A 33 13.21 19.31 2.11
N ALA A 34 14.38 19.88 1.81
CA ALA A 34 14.99 20.93 2.63
C ALA A 34 14.08 22.16 2.73
N GLU A 35 13.55 22.61 1.59
CA GLU A 35 12.61 23.74 1.52
C GLU A 35 11.34 23.47 2.34
N ARG A 36 10.71 22.31 2.16
CA ARG A 36 9.45 21.98 2.83
C ARG A 36 9.61 21.76 4.34
N THR A 37 10.76 21.28 4.78
CA THR A 37 11.04 21.05 6.22
C THR A 37 11.72 22.23 6.90
N GLY A 38 12.12 23.26 6.15
CA GLY A 38 12.93 24.37 6.66
C GLY A 38 14.35 23.98 7.09
N LEU A 39 14.80 22.76 6.75
CA LEU A 39 16.15 22.28 7.05
C LEU A 39 17.16 22.79 6.02
N ALA A 40 18.42 22.93 6.44
CA ALA A 40 19.50 23.14 5.49
C ALA A 40 19.66 21.91 4.58
N ARG A 41 20.02 22.12 3.30
CA ARG A 41 20.24 21.01 2.36
C ARG A 41 21.27 20.00 2.88
N SER A 42 22.37 20.48 3.47
CA SER A 42 23.39 19.62 4.09
C SER A 42 22.79 18.71 5.16
N SER A 43 21.87 19.22 5.98
CA SER A 43 21.19 18.42 7.00
C SER A 43 20.37 17.29 6.39
N VAL A 44 19.68 17.51 5.27
CA VAL A 44 18.93 16.43 4.58
C VAL A 44 19.86 15.30 4.13
N TYR A 45 21.05 15.63 3.61
CA TYR A 45 22.07 14.64 3.22
C TYR A 45 22.66 13.85 4.41
N GLU A 46 22.55 14.36 5.64
CA GLU A 46 22.93 13.62 6.85
C GLU A 46 21.90 12.55 7.24
N TYR A 47 20.64 12.70 6.82
CA TYR A 47 19.56 11.74 7.06
C TYR A 47 19.48 10.67 5.96
N PHE A 48 19.57 11.09 4.70
CA PHE A 48 19.34 10.21 3.55
C PHE A 48 20.49 10.30 2.57
N ARG A 49 20.98 9.15 2.11
CA ARG A 49 22.10 9.08 1.17
C ARG A 49 21.67 9.16 -0.29
N SER A 50 20.39 8.89 -0.57
CA SER A 50 19.82 8.87 -1.91
C SER A 50 18.30 9.01 -1.85
N ARG A 51 17.67 9.28 -3.01
CA ARG A 51 16.21 9.24 -3.19
C ARG A 51 15.66 7.83 -2.85
N ALA A 52 16.32 6.77 -3.32
CA ALA A 52 15.96 5.40 -2.98
C ALA A 52 15.99 5.11 -1.47
N ALA A 53 16.92 5.70 -0.70
CA ALA A 53 16.96 5.55 0.75
C ALA A 53 15.76 6.22 1.45
N VAL A 54 15.25 7.33 0.92
CA VAL A 54 14.00 7.94 1.39
C VAL A 54 12.82 7.00 1.13
N VAL A 55 12.76 6.41 -0.07
CA VAL A 55 11.68 5.52 -0.48
C VAL A 55 11.68 4.20 0.30
N GLU A 56 12.85 3.59 0.55
CA GLU A 56 12.96 2.39 1.39
C GLU A 56 12.38 2.65 2.78
N GLU A 57 12.69 3.81 3.36
CA GLU A 57 12.17 4.17 4.68
C GLU A 57 10.68 4.50 4.67
N LEU A 58 10.18 5.21 3.66
CA LEU A 58 8.75 5.43 3.48
C LEU A 58 8.00 4.09 3.45
N CYS A 59 8.44 3.15 2.63
CA CYS A 59 7.83 1.82 2.57
C CYS A 59 7.92 1.05 3.89
N ALA A 60 9.06 1.14 4.59
CA ALA A 60 9.25 0.48 5.88
C ALA A 60 8.31 1.02 6.98
N VAL A 61 7.89 2.28 6.87
CA VAL A 61 6.95 2.92 7.81
C VAL A 61 5.50 2.73 7.38
N ASP A 62 5.20 2.95 6.10
CA ASP A 62 3.82 3.07 5.61
C ASP A 62 3.17 1.73 5.34
N PHE A 63 3.90 0.78 4.73
CA PHE A 63 3.31 -0.48 4.31
C PHE A 63 2.83 -1.34 5.49
N PRO A 64 3.53 -1.42 6.64
CA PRO A 64 3.01 -2.12 7.81
C PRO A 64 1.72 -1.48 8.35
N VAL A 65 1.60 -0.15 8.31
CA VAL A 65 0.38 0.55 8.75
C VAL A 65 -0.78 0.18 7.83
N TRP A 66 -0.59 0.27 6.52
CA TRP A 66 -1.63 -0.07 5.55
C TRP A 66 -2.01 -1.56 5.57
N ALA A 67 -1.03 -2.45 5.75
CA ALA A 67 -1.30 -3.86 5.94
C ALA A 67 -2.14 -4.10 7.21
N ALA A 68 -1.80 -3.43 8.32
CA ALA A 68 -2.56 -3.53 9.57
C ALA A 68 -3.99 -2.97 9.42
N GLU A 69 -4.21 -1.96 8.58
CA GLU A 69 -5.56 -1.47 8.28
C GLU A 69 -6.41 -2.51 7.53
N VAL A 70 -5.83 -3.23 6.58
CA VAL A 70 -6.51 -4.34 5.87
C VAL A 70 -6.78 -5.50 6.82
N GLU A 71 -5.77 -5.88 7.62
CA GLU A 71 -5.89 -6.94 8.63
C GLU A 71 -7.00 -6.61 9.64
N THR A 72 -7.04 -5.38 10.15
CA THR A 72 -8.08 -4.92 11.08
C THR A 72 -9.46 -5.03 10.45
N ALA A 73 -9.63 -4.59 9.20
CA ALA A 73 -10.90 -4.69 8.49
C ALA A 73 -11.36 -6.14 8.32
N MET A 74 -10.43 -7.05 8.00
CA MET A 74 -10.72 -8.49 7.92
C MET A 74 -11.10 -9.08 9.29
N GLN A 75 -10.39 -8.72 10.35
CA GLN A 75 -10.64 -9.23 11.71
C GLN A 75 -11.99 -8.78 12.28
N GLN A 76 -12.51 -7.64 11.82
CA GLN A 76 -13.83 -7.13 12.20
C GLN A 76 -14.99 -7.87 11.51
N ALA A 77 -14.71 -8.69 10.49
CA ALA A 77 -15.74 -9.44 9.79
C ALA A 77 -16.05 -10.77 10.49
N ASP A 78 -17.34 -11.02 10.74
CA ASP A 78 -17.82 -12.20 11.46
C ASP A 78 -17.80 -13.49 10.61
N THR A 79 -17.72 -13.37 9.29
CA THR A 79 -17.81 -14.50 8.35
C THR A 79 -16.62 -14.54 7.40
N ALA A 80 -16.30 -15.73 6.89
CA ALA A 80 -15.25 -15.91 5.90
C ALA A 80 -15.51 -15.10 4.62
N ASP A 81 -16.77 -15.02 4.17
CA ASP A 81 -17.15 -14.15 3.06
C ASP A 81 -16.93 -12.67 3.40
N GLY A 82 -17.30 -12.24 4.61
CA GLY A 82 -17.04 -10.89 5.08
C GLY A 82 -15.55 -10.55 5.12
N LYS A 83 -14.68 -11.51 5.49
CA LYS A 83 -13.22 -11.35 5.43
C LYS A 83 -12.73 -11.15 4.00
N VAL A 84 -13.26 -11.90 3.03
CA VAL A 84 -12.93 -11.74 1.60
C VAL A 84 -13.40 -10.38 1.08
N GLU A 85 -14.62 -9.97 1.42
CA GLU A 85 -15.14 -8.65 1.05
C GLU A 85 -14.29 -7.52 1.65
N ALA A 86 -14.00 -7.58 2.95
CA ALA A 86 -13.17 -6.60 3.64
C ALA A 86 -11.75 -6.52 3.04
N TYR A 87 -11.15 -7.67 2.70
CA TYR A 87 -9.86 -7.73 2.02
C TYR A 87 -9.86 -6.98 0.69
N VAL A 88 -10.90 -7.17 -0.13
CA VAL A 88 -11.03 -6.50 -1.43
C VAL A 88 -11.30 -5.01 -1.24
N ARG A 89 -12.35 -4.64 -0.49
CA ARG A 89 -12.77 -3.24 -0.32
C ARG A 89 -11.66 -2.40 0.30
N LYS A 90 -11.04 -2.87 1.38
CA LYS A 90 -10.06 -2.07 2.10
C LYS A 90 -8.79 -1.81 1.28
N GLN A 91 -8.38 -2.75 0.43
CA GLN A 91 -7.29 -2.50 -0.53
C GLN A 91 -7.68 -1.47 -1.60
N LEU A 92 -8.92 -1.50 -2.11
CA LEU A 92 -9.37 -0.52 -3.09
C LEU A 92 -9.55 0.88 -2.48
N ASP A 93 -9.99 0.97 -1.23
CA ASP A 93 -10.06 2.23 -0.47
C ASP A 93 -8.68 2.87 -0.31
N LEU A 94 -7.65 2.06 -0.01
CA LEU A 94 -6.26 2.54 0.09
C LEU A 94 -5.78 3.12 -1.24
N VAL A 95 -6.22 2.60 -2.39
CA VAL A 95 -5.90 3.18 -3.70
C VAL A 95 -6.58 4.52 -3.94
N GLY A 96 -7.73 4.78 -3.31
CA GLY A 96 -8.34 6.11 -3.29
C GLY A 96 -7.41 7.17 -2.67
N ASP A 97 -6.60 6.79 -1.67
CA ASP A 97 -5.66 7.69 -1.01
C ASP A 97 -4.50 8.08 -1.95
N ARG A 98 -4.36 9.39 -2.16
CA ARG A 98 -3.33 9.99 -3.00
C ARG A 98 -1.92 9.76 -2.45
N ARG A 99 -1.74 9.76 -1.13
CA ARG A 99 -0.44 9.48 -0.47
C ARG A 99 -0.05 8.03 -0.68
N HIS A 100 -0.99 7.11 -0.45
CA HIS A 100 -0.77 5.68 -0.69
C HIS A 100 -0.29 5.44 -2.12
N ARG A 101 -1.05 5.92 -3.12
CA ARG A 101 -0.70 5.80 -4.54
C ARG A 101 0.68 6.36 -4.85
N ALA A 102 1.02 7.52 -4.31
CA ALA A 102 2.28 8.18 -4.63
C ALA A 102 3.50 7.40 -4.09
N VAL A 103 3.40 6.82 -2.90
CA VAL A 103 4.44 5.94 -2.33
C VAL A 103 4.54 4.63 -3.10
N VAL A 104 3.42 4.00 -3.44
CA VAL A 104 3.41 2.77 -4.25
C VAL A 104 4.06 3.01 -5.61
N ALA A 105 3.67 4.09 -6.30
CA ALA A 105 4.19 4.42 -7.63
C ALA A 105 5.71 4.64 -7.62
N ILE A 106 6.24 5.42 -6.67
CA ILE A 106 7.69 5.65 -6.60
C ILE A 106 8.45 4.40 -6.15
N SER A 107 7.86 3.55 -5.30
CA SER A 107 8.50 2.30 -4.89
C SER A 107 8.76 1.36 -6.08
N ALA A 108 7.87 1.38 -7.08
CA ALA A 108 7.99 0.57 -8.28
C ALA A 108 9.13 1.01 -9.21
N SER A 109 9.65 2.24 -9.10
CA SER A 109 10.80 2.73 -9.87
C SER A 109 12.11 2.76 -9.08
N GLU A 110 12.06 3.02 -7.77
CA GLU A 110 13.26 3.27 -6.97
C GLU A 110 13.79 2.04 -6.22
N LEU A 111 12.95 1.04 -5.93
CA LEU A 111 13.36 -0.10 -5.11
C LEU A 111 13.90 -1.26 -5.94
N ASP A 112 15.01 -1.84 -5.47
CA ASP A 112 15.58 -3.07 -6.00
C ASP A 112 14.77 -4.31 -5.59
N ALA A 113 15.16 -5.48 -6.12
CA ALA A 113 14.47 -6.73 -5.84
C ALA A 113 14.50 -7.11 -4.35
N GLY A 114 15.58 -6.79 -3.62
CA GLY A 114 15.72 -7.11 -2.20
C GLY A 114 14.82 -6.26 -1.32
N ALA A 115 14.72 -4.96 -1.59
CA ALA A 115 13.80 -4.06 -0.90
C ALA A 115 12.33 -4.45 -1.16
N ARG A 116 11.99 -4.80 -2.41
CA ARG A 116 10.66 -5.31 -2.77
C ARG A 116 10.32 -6.62 -2.06
N GLU A 117 11.28 -7.51 -1.86
CA GLU A 117 11.08 -8.76 -1.12
C GLU A 117 10.70 -8.50 0.34
N LYS A 118 11.43 -7.62 1.03
CA LYS A 118 11.13 -7.25 2.42
C LYS A 118 9.72 -6.67 2.57
N ILE A 119 9.33 -5.81 1.63
CA ILE A 119 8.00 -5.24 1.52
C ILE A 119 6.94 -6.33 1.35
N ARG A 120 7.16 -7.30 0.45
CA ARG A 120 6.22 -8.38 0.20
C ARG A 120 6.11 -9.32 1.38
N ALA A 121 7.22 -9.57 2.07
CA ALA A 121 7.24 -10.34 3.31
C ALA A 121 6.40 -9.66 4.41
N ALA A 122 6.43 -8.33 4.50
CA ALA A 122 5.55 -7.58 5.41
C ALA A 122 4.06 -7.73 5.05
N HIS A 123 3.72 -7.89 3.77
CA HIS A 123 2.36 -8.21 3.31
C HIS A 123 1.98 -9.70 3.45
N GLY A 124 2.91 -10.56 3.87
CA GLY A 124 2.69 -12.01 3.95
C GLY A 124 1.59 -12.42 4.93
N GLY A 125 1.33 -11.62 5.97
CA GLY A 125 0.24 -11.85 6.93
C GLY A 125 -1.14 -11.79 6.29
N LEU A 126 -1.37 -10.81 5.40
CA LEU A 126 -2.63 -10.68 4.67
C LEU A 126 -2.92 -11.88 3.79
N ILE A 127 -1.89 -12.39 3.09
CA ILE A 127 -2.01 -13.59 2.25
C ILE A 127 -2.37 -14.81 3.11
N ALA A 128 -1.80 -14.95 4.30
CA ALA A 128 -2.13 -16.06 5.19
C ALA A 128 -3.61 -16.00 5.63
N MET A 129 -4.09 -14.82 6.03
CA MET A 129 -5.48 -14.63 6.47
C MET A 129 -6.49 -14.91 5.35
N ILE A 130 -6.21 -14.45 4.12
CA ILE A 130 -7.13 -14.69 3.01
C ILE A 130 -7.12 -16.17 2.59
N VAL A 131 -5.97 -16.85 2.67
CA VAL A 131 -5.89 -18.30 2.42
C VAL A 131 -6.70 -19.07 3.46
N GLU A 132 -6.65 -18.69 4.73
CA GLU A 132 -7.47 -19.28 5.78
C GLU A 132 -8.97 -19.07 5.51
N ALA A 133 -9.40 -17.84 5.25
CA ALA A 133 -10.80 -17.53 4.93
C ALA A 133 -11.31 -18.32 3.71
N LEU A 134 -10.49 -18.44 2.66
CA LEU A 134 -10.85 -19.23 1.47
C LEU A 134 -10.95 -20.73 1.79
N GLY A 135 -10.14 -21.25 2.71
CA GLY A 135 -10.24 -22.61 3.22
C GLY A 135 -11.53 -22.84 4.01
N GLU A 136 -11.94 -21.89 4.85
CA GLU A 136 -13.23 -21.92 5.57
C GLU A 136 -14.43 -21.94 4.61
N LEU A 137 -14.30 -21.31 3.44
CA LEU A 137 -15.29 -21.33 2.36
C LEU A 137 -15.28 -22.62 1.52
N GLY A 138 -14.41 -23.58 1.84
CA GLY A 138 -14.35 -24.88 1.17
C GLY A 138 -13.57 -24.89 -0.15
N GLN A 139 -12.72 -23.89 -0.40
CA GLN A 139 -11.86 -23.90 -1.58
C GLN A 139 -10.86 -25.07 -1.53
N GLU A 140 -10.81 -25.88 -2.58
CA GLU A 140 -9.86 -27.01 -2.67
C GLU A 140 -8.40 -26.55 -2.77
N GLN A 141 -8.17 -25.38 -3.38
CA GLN A 141 -6.84 -24.79 -3.55
C GLN A 141 -6.80 -23.35 -3.04
N PRO A 142 -6.91 -23.11 -1.71
CA PRO A 142 -7.07 -21.76 -1.15
C PRO A 142 -5.93 -20.81 -1.50
N ARG A 143 -4.69 -21.31 -1.59
CA ARG A 143 -3.53 -20.51 -1.98
C ARG A 143 -3.59 -20.06 -3.44
N LEU A 144 -4.02 -20.92 -4.35
CA LEU A 144 -4.20 -20.53 -5.75
C LEU A 144 -5.36 -19.54 -5.88
N ALA A 145 -6.47 -19.79 -5.21
CA ALA A 145 -7.62 -18.89 -5.17
C ALA A 145 -7.24 -17.50 -4.63
N ALA A 146 -6.42 -17.42 -3.57
CA ALA A 146 -5.90 -16.15 -3.05
C ALA A 146 -5.06 -15.38 -4.09
N MET A 147 -4.21 -16.07 -4.85
CA MET A 147 -3.41 -15.45 -5.91
C MET A 147 -4.29 -14.90 -7.05
N LEU A 148 -5.33 -15.64 -7.43
CA LEU A 148 -6.29 -15.18 -8.45
C LEU A 148 -7.14 -14.01 -7.95
N LEU A 149 -7.57 -14.05 -6.68
CA LEU A 149 -8.26 -12.95 -6.01
C LEU A 149 -7.39 -11.68 -6.00
N GLN A 150 -6.09 -11.80 -5.71
CA GLN A 150 -5.18 -10.67 -5.82
C GLN A 150 -5.15 -10.11 -7.26
N GLY A 151 -5.18 -10.97 -8.28
CA GLY A 151 -5.27 -10.52 -9.67
C GLY A 151 -6.53 -9.71 -9.98
N VAL A 152 -7.67 -10.04 -9.36
CA VAL A 152 -8.92 -9.24 -9.44
C VAL A 152 -8.74 -7.88 -8.78
N VAL A 153 -8.16 -7.85 -7.58
CA VAL A 153 -7.84 -6.60 -6.86
C VAL A 153 -6.93 -5.72 -7.71
N ASP A 154 -5.83 -6.26 -8.22
CA ASP A 154 -4.87 -5.53 -9.05
C ASP A 154 -5.51 -4.96 -10.32
N ALA A 155 -6.47 -5.68 -10.92
CA ALA A 155 -7.21 -5.20 -12.08
C ALA A 155 -8.16 -4.04 -11.73
N ALA A 156 -8.86 -4.13 -10.59
CA ALA A 156 -9.71 -3.06 -10.08
C ALA A 156 -8.89 -1.80 -9.71
N VAL A 157 -7.74 -1.97 -9.06
CA VAL A 157 -6.78 -0.89 -8.76
C VAL A 157 -6.39 -0.14 -10.03
N ARG A 158 -5.93 -0.84 -11.06
CA ARG A 158 -5.58 -0.22 -12.35
C ARG A 158 -6.75 0.54 -12.96
N ARG A 159 -7.97 0.05 -12.81
CA ARG A 159 -9.17 0.72 -13.33
C ARG A 159 -9.44 2.03 -12.60
N ILE A 160 -9.31 2.05 -11.27
CA ILE A 160 -9.44 3.26 -10.44
C ILE A 160 -8.35 4.27 -10.80
N GLU A 161 -7.10 3.84 -10.95
CA GLU A 161 -5.97 4.72 -11.23
C GLU A 161 -6.04 5.42 -12.59
N VAL A 162 -6.56 4.73 -13.62
CA VAL A 162 -6.72 5.31 -14.97
C VAL A 162 -7.83 6.37 -15.01
N GLY A 163 -8.61 6.56 -13.94
CA GLY A 163 -9.71 7.52 -13.93
C GLY A 163 -10.79 7.11 -14.92
N ALA A 164 -11.16 5.83 -14.86
CA ALA A 164 -12.28 5.24 -15.59
C ALA A 164 -13.56 6.10 -15.50
N ALA A 165 -14.45 5.99 -16.49
CA ALA A 165 -15.75 6.66 -16.44
C ALA A 165 -16.63 6.11 -15.29
N GLU A 166 -16.30 4.90 -14.84
CA GLU A 166 -16.95 4.19 -13.75
C GLU A 166 -16.57 4.76 -12.38
N ASP A 167 -17.58 4.85 -11.52
CA ASP A 167 -17.43 5.19 -10.10
C ASP A 167 -16.52 4.17 -9.38
N PRO A 168 -15.50 4.61 -8.60
CA PRO A 168 -14.72 3.71 -7.75
C PRO A 168 -15.55 2.76 -6.88
N GLU A 169 -16.69 3.20 -6.37
CA GLU A 169 -17.59 2.35 -5.57
C GLU A 169 -18.17 1.20 -6.42
N ALA A 170 -18.60 1.51 -7.65
CA ALA A 170 -19.09 0.50 -8.59
C ALA A 170 -17.99 -0.50 -9.00
N ILE A 171 -16.74 -0.04 -9.14
CA ILE A 171 -15.59 -0.92 -9.39
C ILE A 171 -15.37 -1.87 -8.20
N ALA A 172 -15.44 -1.35 -6.97
CA ALA A 172 -15.29 -2.14 -5.76
C ALA A 172 -16.39 -3.19 -5.61
N ASP A 173 -17.65 -2.81 -5.83
CA ASP A 173 -18.80 -3.71 -5.80
C ASP A 173 -18.66 -4.84 -6.83
N ALA A 174 -18.23 -4.51 -8.06
CA ALA A 174 -17.99 -5.50 -9.09
C ALA A 174 -16.87 -6.47 -8.71
N ALA A 175 -15.76 -5.97 -8.15
CA ALA A 175 -14.63 -6.78 -7.69
C ALA A 175 -15.03 -7.73 -6.56
N VAL A 176 -15.76 -7.23 -5.55
CA VAL A 176 -16.31 -8.04 -4.45
C VAL A 176 -17.26 -9.11 -4.98
N ALA A 177 -18.20 -8.75 -5.87
CA ALA A 177 -19.14 -9.70 -6.43
C ALA A 177 -18.45 -10.78 -7.29
N MET A 178 -17.37 -10.43 -8.01
CA MET A 178 -16.55 -11.41 -8.73
C MET A 178 -15.80 -12.33 -7.77
N ALA A 179 -15.19 -11.77 -6.72
CA ALA A 179 -14.50 -12.52 -5.68
C ALA A 179 -15.43 -13.53 -5.00
N LEU A 180 -16.55 -13.07 -4.44
CA LEU A 180 -17.49 -13.90 -3.67
C LEU A 180 -18.18 -14.97 -4.52
N ARG A 181 -18.48 -14.69 -5.79
CA ARG A 181 -19.02 -15.73 -6.70
C ARG A 181 -17.95 -16.74 -7.08
N GLY A 182 -16.74 -16.29 -7.41
CA GLY A 182 -15.64 -17.17 -7.79
C GLY A 182 -15.21 -18.12 -6.68
N VAL A 183 -15.30 -17.69 -5.41
CA VAL A 183 -14.91 -18.51 -4.24
C VAL A 183 -16.02 -19.44 -3.74
N ARG A 184 -17.24 -19.34 -4.25
CA ARG A 184 -18.37 -20.21 -3.87
C ARG A 184 -18.69 -21.29 -4.91
N GLY A 185 -18.21 -21.15 -6.14
CA GLY A 185 -18.52 -22.05 -7.26
C GLY A 185 -19.79 -21.66 -7.99
#